data_AF-A0A2M8G7Y1-F1
#
_entry.id   AF-A0A2M8G7Y1-F1
#
_cell.length_a   1.000
_cell.length_b   1.000
_cell.length_c   1.000
_cell.angle_alpha   90.00
_cell.angle_beta   90.00
_cell.angle_gamma   90.00
#
_symmetry.space_group_name_H-M   'P 1'
#
loop_
_entity.id
_entity.type
_entity.pdbx_description
1 polymer ?
#
loop_
_entity_poly.entity_id
_entity_poly.type
_entity_poly.pdbx_seq_one_letter_code
_entity_poly.pdbx_strand_id
1 'polypeptide(L)' 'MITSILFDLDDLIVNSSGIHFAAFENALKSFGIKVFNIPHDLKIKVYGLRIREIMELLIDYFKLEVDLEELLKVRN' A
#
# COMPACT_ATOMS: atom_id res chain seq x y z
N MET A 1 31.24 18.80 4.67
CA MET A 1 31.49 17.51 3.99
C MET A 1 30.39 16.55 4.43
N ILE A 2 29.70 15.89 3.49
CA ILE A 2 28.70 14.88 3.82
C ILE A 2 29.44 13.58 4.18
N THR A 3 29.09 12.97 5.32
CA THR A 3 29.76 11.77 5.83
C THR A 3 28.94 10.49 5.61
N SER A 4 27.64 10.62 5.37
CA SER A 4 26.73 9.49 5.14
C SER A 4 25.51 9.93 4.35
N ILE A 5 24.94 9.00 3.59
CA ILE A 5 23.72 9.17 2.80
C ILE A 5 22.82 7.96 3.08
N LEU A 6 21.54 8.20 3.32
CA LEU A 6 20.52 7.16 3.44
C LEU A 6 19.75 7.10 2.13
N PHE A 7 19.72 5.93 1.52
CA PHE A 7 18.95 5.67 0.31
C PHE A 7 17.68 4.92 0.69
N ASP A 8 16.56 5.40 0.15
CA ASP A 8 15.36 4.59 0.10
C ASP A 8 15.57 3.39 -0.84
N LEU A 9 14.91 2.28 -0.56
CA LEU A 9 15.02 1.08 -1.38
C LEU A 9 14.06 1.17 -2.56
N ASP A 10 12.78 1.42 -2.25
CA ASP A 10 11.68 1.34 -3.18
C ASP A 10 11.70 2.51 -4.17
N ASP A 11 11.62 2.18 -5.46
CA ASP A 11 11.63 3.08 -6.62
C ASP A 11 12.86 4.01 -6.75
N LEU A 12 13.82 3.94 -5.81
CA LEU A 12 15.13 4.59 -5.89
C LEU A 12 16.25 3.61 -6.27
N ILE A 13 16.32 2.45 -5.61
CA ILE A 13 17.29 1.40 -5.93
C ILE A 13 16.66 0.27 -6.75
N VAL A 14 15.40 -0.08 -6.47
CA VAL A 14 14.67 -1.14 -7.17
C VAL A 14 13.32 -0.64 -7.68
N ASN A 15 12.90 -1.08 -8.86
CA ASN A 15 11.56 -0.79 -9.37
C ASN A 15 10.53 -1.74 -8.73
N SER A 16 10.01 -1.35 -7.56
CA SER A 16 9.11 -2.17 -6.73
C SER A 16 7.67 -1.69 -6.72
N SER A 17 7.38 -0.47 -7.17
CA SER A 17 6.02 0.11 -7.26
C SER A 17 5.01 -0.84 -7.92
N GLY A 18 5.36 -1.45 -9.05
CA GLY A 18 4.47 -2.38 -9.76
C GLY A 18 4.09 -3.61 -8.94
N ILE A 19 5.04 -4.13 -8.15
CA ILE A 19 4.82 -5.30 -7.28
C ILE A 19 3.90 -4.91 -6.12
N HIS A 20 4.14 -3.75 -5.49
CA HIS A 20 3.27 -3.23 -4.45
C HIS A 20 1.85 -2.98 -4.96
N PHE A 21 1.71 -2.39 -6.14
CA PHE A 21 0.42 -2.16 -6.76
C PHE A 21 -0.35 -3.46 -6.99
N ALA A 22 0.31 -4.47 -7.58
CA ALA A 22 -0.30 -5.78 -7.82
C ALA A 22 -0.73 -6.48 -6.51
N ALA A 23 0.07 -6.36 -5.46
CA ALA A 23 -0.25 -6.92 -4.14
C ALA A 23 -1.50 -6.25 -3.52
N PHE A 24 -1.60 -4.92 -3.60
CA PHE A 24 -2.81 -4.21 -3.15
C PHE A 24 -4.02 -4.51 -4.02
N GLU A 25 -3.86 -4.67 -5.33
CA GLU A 25 -4.95 -5.03 -6.23
C GLU A 25 -5.47 -6.43 -5.91
N ASN A 26 -4.59 -7.37 -5.58
CA ASN A 26 -4.99 -8.69 -5.10
C ASN A 26 -5.82 -8.65 -3.81
N ALA A 27 -5.46 -7.79 -2.85
CA ALA A 27 -6.19 -7.65 -1.60
C ALA A 27 -7.56 -6.98 -1.78
N LEU A 28 -7.67 -6.03 -2.72
CA LEU A 28 -8.85 -5.19 -2.87
C LEU A 28 -9.84 -5.64 -3.96
N LYS A 29 -9.41 -6.52 -4.89
CA LYS A 29 -10.25 -6.97 -6.02
C LYS A 29 -11.57 -7.62 -5.59
N SER A 30 -11.59 -8.34 -4.46
CA SER A 30 -12.79 -8.99 -3.92
C SER A 30 -13.86 -7.99 -3.50
N PHE A 31 -13.46 -6.76 -3.18
CA PHE A 31 -14.33 -5.65 -2.80
C PHE A 31 -14.71 -4.77 -4.00
N GLY A 32 -14.31 -5.14 -5.21
CA GLY A 32 -14.54 -4.35 -6.43
C GLY A 32 -13.73 -3.05 -6.50
N ILE A 33 -12.76 -2.86 -5.61
CA ILE A 33 -11.93 -1.66 -5.55
C ILE A 33 -10.69 -1.85 -6.43
N LYS A 34 -10.55 -0.98 -7.43
CA LYS A 34 -9.33 -0.89 -8.24
C LYS A 34 -8.37 0.09 -7.59
N VAL A 35 -7.11 -0.32 -7.39
CA VAL A 35 -6.05 0.52 -6.79
C VAL A 35 -5.86 1.82 -7.58
N PHE A 36 -6.03 1.78 -8.90
CA PHE A 36 -5.97 2.98 -9.74
C PHE A 36 -7.01 4.04 -9.33
N ASN A 37 -8.19 3.62 -8.87
CA ASN A 37 -9.28 4.50 -8.46
C ASN A 37 -9.11 5.07 -7.03
N ILE A 38 -8.07 4.65 -6.30
CA ILE A 38 -7.79 5.24 -5.00
C ILE A 38 -7.46 6.73 -5.19
N PRO A 39 -8.13 7.64 -4.46
CA PRO A 39 -7.90 9.07 -4.54
C PRO A 39 -6.44 9.44 -4.30
N HIS A 40 -5.97 10.48 -5.00
CA HIS A 40 -4.56 10.86 -4.97
C HIS A 40 -4.10 11.30 -3.58
N ASP A 41 -4.95 11.99 -2.83
CA ASP A 41 -4.72 12.36 -1.44
C ASP A 41 -4.56 11.15 -0.52
N LEU A 42 -5.31 10.06 -0.77
CA LEU A 42 -5.14 8.80 -0.04
C LEU A 42 -3.83 8.10 -0.44
N LYS A 43 -3.46 8.12 -1.72
CA LYS A 43 -2.18 7.59 -2.21
C LYS A 43 -0.97 8.33 -1.60
N ILE A 44 -1.06 9.64 -1.40
CA ILE A 44 0.04 10.39 -0.76
C ILE A 44 0.22 9.97 0.71
N LYS A 45 -0.88 9.71 1.42
CA LYS A 45 -0.85 9.34 2.84
C LYS A 45 -0.20 7.98 3.12
N VAL A 46 -0.08 7.11 2.13
CA VAL A 46 0.47 5.75 2.33
C VAL A 46 1.98 5.67 2.14
N TYR A 47 2.63 6.68 1.54
CA TYR A 47 4.08 6.65 1.36
C TYR A 47 4.81 6.68 2.71
N GLY A 48 5.75 5.75 2.89
CA GLY A 48 6.53 5.60 4.12
C GLY A 48 5.79 4.92 5.27
N LEU A 49 4.50 4.59 5.10
CA LEU A 49 3.75 3.81 6.10
C LEU A 49 4.07 2.33 6.01
N ARG A 50 3.91 1.64 7.13
CA ARG A 50 3.94 0.18 7.17
C ARG A 50 2.68 -0.38 6.50
N ILE A 51 2.82 -1.54 5.87
CA ILE A 51 1.74 -2.24 5.17
C ILE A 51 0.46 -2.35 6.02
N ARG A 52 0.61 -2.66 7.32
CA ARG A 52 -0.51 -2.77 8.24
C ARG A 52 -1.28 -1.45 8.37
N GLU A 53 -0.58 -0.34 8.54
CA GLU A 53 -1.18 1.00 8.66
C GLU A 53 -1.91 1.38 7.36
N ILE A 54 -1.33 1.02 6.21
CA ILE A 54 -1.97 1.21 4.90
C ILE A 54 -3.28 0.42 4.82
N MET A 55 -3.29 -0.84 5.25
CA MET A 55 -4.50 -1.67 5.22
C MET A 55 -5.58 -1.18 6.19
N GLU A 56 -5.22 -0.78 7.40
CA GLU A 56 -6.14 -0.17 8.36
C GLU A 56 -6.79 1.09 7.77
N LEU A 57 -5.98 1.94 7.13
CA LEU A 57 -6.45 3.16 6.46
C LEU A 57 -7.38 2.85 5.28
N LEU A 58 -7.11 1.81 4.50
CA LEU A 58 -7.98 1.38 3.40
C LEU A 58 -9.31 0.80 3.91
N ILE A 59 -9.28 -0.02 4.97
CA ILE A 59 -10.47 -0.58 5.61
C ILE A 59 -11.36 0.56 6.13
N ASP A 60 -10.77 1.54 6.83
CA ASP A 60 -11.54 2.67 7.35
C ASP A 60 -12.08 3.58 6.24
N TYR A 61 -11.27 3.86 5.20
CA TYR A 61 -11.67 4.73 4.09
C TYR A 61 -12.81 4.13 3.26
N PHE A 62 -12.71 2.85 2.92
CA PHE A 62 -13.70 2.16 2.10
C PHE A 62 -14.83 1.51 2.91
N LYS A 63 -14.78 1.62 4.24
CA LYS A 63 -15.73 0.98 5.18
C LYS A 63 -15.90 -0.50 4.89
N LEU A 64 -14.77 -1.20 4.73
CA LEU A 64 -14.75 -2.63 4.43
C LEU A 64 -15.14 -3.43 5.68
N GLU A 65 -16.10 -4.34 5.53
CA GLU A 65 -16.44 -5.32 6.56
C GLU A 65 -15.53 -6.54 6.46
N VAL A 66 -14.24 -6.36 6.83
CA VAL A 66 -13.22 -7.41 6.77
C VAL A 66 -12.25 -7.27 7.93
N ASP A 67 -11.73 -8.41 8.39
CA ASP A 67 -10.65 -8.41 9.37
C ASP A 67 -9.29 -8.07 8.72
N LEU A 68 -8.49 -7.28 9.44
CA LEU A 68 -7.19 -6.83 8.97
C LEU A 68 -6.24 -8.00 8.65
N GLU A 69 -6.25 -9.07 9.45
CA GLU A 69 -5.36 -10.21 9.25
C GLU A 69 -5.74 -11.02 8.02
N GLU A 70 -7.04 -11.12 7.71
CA GLU A 70 -7.51 -11.74 6.47
C GLU A 70 -7.01 -10.96 5.25
N LEU A 71 -7.15 -9.63 5.28
CA LEU A 71 -6.74 -8.78 4.17
C LEU A 71 -5.21 -8.79 3.95
N LEU A 72 -4.42 -8.87 5.03
CA LEU A 72 -2.97 -8.99 4.97
C LEU A 72 -2.51 -10.33 4.36
N LYS A 73 -3.23 -11.43 4.60
CA LYS A 73 -2.94 -12.74 3.99
C LYS A 73 -3.17 -12.76 2.49
N VAL A 74 -4.20 -12.06 2.01
CA VAL A 74 -4.55 -12.04 0.57
C VAL A 74 -3.58 -11.17 -0.25
N ARG A 75 -2.90 -10.22 0.40
CA ARG A 75 -1.88 -9.38 -0.24
C ARG A 75 -0.59 -10.14 -0.58
N ASN A 76 -0.15 -11.05 0.29
CA ASN A 76 1.13 -11.76 0.21
C ASN A 76 1.02 -13.03 -0.63
#